data_AF-A0A524PWX6-F1
#
_entry.id   AF-A0A524PWX6-F1
#
_cell.length_a   1.000
_cell.length_b   1.000
_cell.length_c   1.000
_cell.angle_alpha   90.00
_cell.angle_beta   90.00
_cell.angle_gamma   90.00
#
_symmetry.space_group_name_H-M   'P 1'
#
loop_
_entity.id
_entity.type
_entity.pdbx_description
1 polymer ?
#
loop_
_entity_poly.entity_id
_entity_poly.type
_entity_poly.pdbx_seq_one_letter_code
_entity_poly.pdbx_strand_id
1 'polypeptide(L)' 'DIVITDLKMPGIGGMEVLASLRKNKPEVTVIIFTGYATVENAREALKMGAFDYIPKPFTNE' A
#
# COMPACT_ATOMS: atom_id res chain seq x y z
N ASP A 1 -4.19 -12.70 7.50
CA ASP A 1 -4.27 -12.48 6.03
C ASP A 1 -3.44 -11.28 5.63
N ILE A 2 -2.89 -11.31 4.42
CA ILE A 2 -2.05 -10.25 3.86
C ILE A 2 -2.62 -9.84 2.50
N VAL A 3 -2.68 -8.53 2.26
CA VAL A 3 -3.05 -7.93 0.98
C VAL A 3 -1.86 -7.16 0.43
N ILE A 4 -1.51 -7.45 -0.82
CA ILE A 4 -0.50 -6.70 -1.58
C ILE A 4 -1.24 -5.96 -2.70
N THR A 5 -1.05 -4.66 -2.82
CA THR A 5 -1.79 -3.83 -3.78
C THR A 5 -0.87 -2.80 -4.45
N ASP A 6 -1.19 -2.38 -5.68
CA ASP A 6 -0.48 -1.27 -6.33
C ASP A 6 -1.11 0.06 -5.90
N LEU A 7 -0.27 1.08 -5.73
CA LEU A 7 -0.73 2.44 -5.43
C LEU A 7 -1.69 2.95 -6.52
N LYS A 8 -1.36 2.71 -7.79
CA LYS A 8 -2.09 3.26 -8.93
C LYS A 8 -2.68 2.14 -9.79
N MET A 9 -4.01 2.05 -9.78
CA MET A 9 -4.78 1.08 -10.56
C MET A 9 -5.99 1.78 -11.19
N PRO A 10 -6.49 1.32 -12.35
CA PRO A 10 -7.78 1.78 -12.85
C PRO A 10 -8.90 1.48 -11.84
N GLY A 11 -9.75 2.47 -11.57
CA GLY A 11 -10.82 2.34 -10.56
C GLY A 11 -10.33 2.72 -9.16
N ILE A 12 -10.17 1.72 -8.29
CA ILE A 12 -9.80 1.93 -6.88
C ILE A 12 -8.28 1.78 -6.74
N GLY A 13 -7.62 2.78 -6.16
CA GLY A 13 -6.18 2.76 -5.89
C GLY A 13 -5.81 2.05 -4.59
N GLY A 14 -4.51 1.83 -4.41
CA GLY A 14 -3.98 1.13 -3.23
C GLY A 14 -4.21 1.87 -1.92
N MET A 15 -4.26 3.21 -1.94
CA MET A 15 -4.54 4.02 -0.76
C MET A 15 -5.98 3.87 -0.29
N GLU A 16 -6.93 3.81 -1.24
CA GLU A 16 -8.34 3.59 -0.95
C GLU A 16 -8.59 2.16 -0.45
N VAL A 17 -7.88 1.17 -1.00
CA VAL A 17 -7.88 -0.20 -0.48
C VAL A 17 -7.39 -0.22 0.96
N LEU A 18 -6.27 0.44 1.26
CA LEU A 18 -5.73 0.54 2.61
C LEU A 18 -6.75 1.19 3.57
N ALA A 19 -7.32 2.33 3.20
CA ALA A 19 -8.32 3.03 4.02
C ALA A 19 -9.55 2.14 4.30
N SER A 20 -10.05 1.43 3.29
CA SER A 20 -11.19 0.51 3.44
C SER A 20 -10.87 -0.65 4.36
N LEU A 21 -9.69 -1.28 4.21
CA LEU A 21 -9.28 -2.39 5.05
C LEU A 21 -9.03 -1.95 6.49
N ARG A 22 -8.43 -0.78 6.71
CA ARG A 22 -8.23 -0.25 8.07
C ARG A 22 -9.54 0.02 8.80
N LYS A 23 -10.61 0.38 8.07
CA LYS A 23 -11.95 0.59 8.64
C LYS A 23 -12.70 -0.72 8.89
N ASN A 24 -12.64 -1.67 7.95
CA ASN A 24 -13.52 -2.84 7.95
C ASN A 24 -12.87 -4.12 8.48
N LYS A 25 -11.53 -4.23 8.35
CA LYS A 25 -10.72 -5.42 8.69
C LYS A 25 -9.31 -5.01 9.17
N PRO A 26 -9.19 -4.32 10.31
CA PRO A 26 -7.92 -3.76 10.79
C PRO A 26 -6.83 -4.81 11.06
N GLU A 27 -7.19 -6.08 11.24
CA GLU A 27 -6.27 -7.21 11.40
C GLU A 27 -5.54 -7.60 10.10
N VAL A 28 -6.05 -7.18 8.94
CA VAL A 28 -5.41 -7.48 7.65
C VAL A 28 -4.16 -6.64 7.47
N THR A 29 -3.04 -7.28 7.20
CA THR A 29 -1.78 -6.63 6.86
C THR A 29 -1.83 -6.14 5.41
N VAL A 30 -1.47 -4.88 5.15
CA VAL A 30 -1.50 -4.30 3.81
C VAL A 30 -0.11 -3.84 3.43
N ILE A 31 0.40 -4.31 2.30
CA ILE A 31 1.67 -3.89 1.70
C ILE A 31 1.36 -3.19 0.38
N ILE A 32 1.88 -1.98 0.20
CA ILE A 32 1.76 -1.26 -1.06
C ILE A 32 3.00 -1.52 -1.89
N PHE A 33 2.81 -2.00 -3.12
CA PHE A 33 3.88 -2.35 -4.04
C PHE A 33 3.67 -1.62 -5.37
N THR A 34 4.46 -0.58 -5.67
CA THR A 34 4.16 0.35 -6.79
C THR A 34 5.38 0.86 -7.55
N GLY A 35 5.23 1.11 -8.85
CA GLY A 35 6.21 1.83 -9.67
C GLY A 35 6.08 3.35 -9.63
N TYR A 36 5.03 3.88 -8.99
CA TYR A 36 4.79 5.32 -8.84
C TYR A 36 5.23 5.81 -7.45
N ALA A 37 6.35 5.27 -6.97
CA ALA A 37 6.83 5.51 -5.63
C ALA A 37 7.30 6.95 -5.43
N THR A 38 6.79 7.62 -4.41
CA THR A 38 7.29 8.91 -3.93
C THR A 38 7.42 8.87 -2.42
N VAL A 39 8.33 9.68 -1.88
CA VAL A 39 8.53 9.78 -0.41
C VAL A 39 7.24 10.20 0.29
N GLU A 40 6.46 11.11 -0.31
CA GLU A 40 5.20 11.56 0.27
C GLU A 40 4.17 10.43 0.33
N ASN A 41 3.97 9.69 -0.77
CA ASN A 41 3.03 8.58 -0.82
C ASN A 41 3.43 7.45 0.14
N ALA A 42 4.73 7.16 0.26
CA ALA A 42 5.23 6.16 1.21
C ALA A 42 4.94 6.57 2.66
N ARG A 43 5.24 7.84 2.98
CA ARG A 43 4.98 8.39 4.32
C ARG A 43 3.49 8.37 4.65
N GLU A 44 2.64 8.73 3.70
CA GLU A 44 1.19 8.72 3.87
C GLU A 44 0.66 7.29 4.08
N ALA A 45 1.09 6.34 3.26
CA ALA A 45 0.70 4.93 3.38
C ALA A 45 1.05 4.35 4.76
N LEU A 46 2.28 4.58 5.22
CA LEU A 46 2.73 4.11 6.54
C LEU A 46 1.93 4.77 7.67
N LYS A 47 1.66 6.08 7.57
CA LYS A 47 0.80 6.79 8.54
C LYS A 47 -0.63 6.26 8.58
N MET A 48 -1.16 5.83 7.44
CA MET A 48 -2.49 5.21 7.32
C MET A 48 -2.51 3.75 7.80
N GLY A 49 -1.37 3.19 8.20
CA GLY A 49 -1.27 1.82 8.72
C GLY A 49 -0.99 0.78 7.64
N ALA A 50 -0.38 1.16 6.52
CA ALA A 50 0.32 0.19 5.69
C ALA A 50 1.43 -0.44 6.53
N PHE A 51 1.60 -1.74 6.39
CA PHE A 51 2.70 -2.46 7.03
C PHE A 51 4.03 -2.12 6.36
N ASP A 52 4.02 -2.07 5.03
CA ASP A 52 5.20 -1.75 4.25
C ASP A 52 4.82 -1.06 2.92
N TYR A 53 5.79 -0.35 2.35
CA TYR A 53 5.70 0.35 1.08
C TYR A 53 6.95 0.05 0.24
N ILE A 54 6.77 -0.75 -0.80
CA ILE A 54 7.86 -1.28 -1.63
C ILE A 54 7.81 -0.64 -3.02
N PRO A 55 8.87 0.09 -3.44
CA PRO A 55 8.96 0.66 -4.78
C PRO A 55 9.33 -0.38 -5.84
N LYS A 56 8.80 -0.24 -7.07
CA LYS A 56 9.21 -1.00 -8.27
C LYS A 56 10.16 -0.16 -9.15
N PRO A 57 11.15 -0.77 -9.80
CA PRO A 57 11.61 -2.15 -9.59
C PRO A 57 12.34 -2.29 -8.25
N PHE A 58 12.30 -3.47 -7.66
CA PHE A 58 13.10 -3.83 -6.49
C PHE A 58 14.07 -4.96 -6.90
N THR A 59 15.23 -5.00 -6.28
CA THR A 59 16.19 -6.10 -6.45
C THR A 59 15.94 -7.13 -5.36
N ASN A 60 15.89 -8.41 -5.73
CA ASN A 60 15.93 -9.50 -4.76
C ASN A 60 17.39 -9.62 -4.30
N GLU A 61 17.69 -9.19 -3.08
CA GLU A 61 18.88 -9.67 -2.35
C GLU A 61 18.55 -10.93 -1.55
#